data_AF-A0A961G9V9-F1
#
_entry.id   AF-A0A961G9V9-F1
#
_cell.length_a   1.000
_cell.length_b   1.000
_cell.length_c   1.000
_cell.angle_alpha   90.00
_cell.angle_beta   90.00
_cell.angle_gamma   90.00
#
_symmetry.space_group_name_H-M   'P 1'
#
loop_
_entity.id
_entity.type
_entity.pdbx_description
1 polymer ?
#
loop_
_entity_poly.entity_id
_entity_poly.type
_entity_poly.pdbx_seq_one_letter_code
_entity_poly.pdbx_strand_id
1 'polypeptide(L)' 'MADTRRAIHAYLSDDAHEAWHEFAAENGVSVSGLLEAMGVRFAERLRDGEAADAELDALTRAARKVDAARRRRSRT' A
#
# COMPACT_ATOMS: atom_id res chain seq x y z
N MET A 1 -28.73 5.14 0.31
CA MET A 1 -28.00 4.08 -0.43
C MET A 1 -26.91 3.59 0.48
N ALA A 2 -26.88 2.30 0.81
CA ALA A 2 -25.75 1.75 1.55
C ALA A 2 -24.52 1.91 0.65
N ASP A 3 -23.57 2.73 1.09
CA ASP A 3 -22.31 2.95 0.39
C ASP A 3 -21.59 1.60 0.35
N THR A 4 -21.58 0.94 -0.82
CA THR A 4 -21.02 -0.41 -1.01
C THR A 4 -19.49 -0.33 -0.99
N ARG A 5 -18.93 0.05 0.16
CA ARG A 5 -17.49 0.08 0.39
C ARG A 5 -16.97 -1.33 0.36
N ARG A 6 -15.96 -1.57 -0.47
CA ARG A 6 -15.27 -2.86 -0.55
C ARG A 6 -14.03 -2.81 0.34
N ALA A 7 -13.91 -3.80 1.22
CA ALA A 7 -12.77 -3.89 2.13
C ALA A 7 -11.54 -4.49 1.41
N ILE A 8 -10.36 -3.99 1.79
CA ILE A 8 -9.07 -4.60 1.45
C ILE A 8 -8.65 -5.46 2.63
N HIS A 9 -8.66 -6.78 2.46
CA HIS A 9 -8.19 -7.72 3.48
C HIS A 9 -6.76 -8.13 3.17
N ALA A 10 -5.80 -7.62 3.94
CA ALA A 10 -4.38 -7.94 3.80
C ALA A 10 -3.74 -8.18 5.16
N TYR A 11 -2.95 -9.25 5.26
CA TYR A 11 -2.11 -9.51 6.45
C TYR A 11 -0.76 -8.79 6.30
N LEU A 12 -0.42 -8.01 7.31
CA LEU A 12 0.86 -7.31 7.44
C LEU A 12 1.73 -7.98 8.51
N SER A 13 3.03 -7.70 8.53
CA SER A 13 3.83 -7.94 9.73
C SER A 13 3.46 -6.91 10.80
N ASP A 14 3.69 -7.23 12.06
CA ASP A 14 3.39 -6.35 13.19
C ASP A 14 4.06 -4.98 13.03
N ASP A 15 5.36 -4.94 12.74
CA ASP A 15 6.09 -3.68 12.47
C ASP A 15 5.47 -2.84 11.36
N ALA A 16 4.94 -3.49 10.31
CA ALA A 16 4.33 -2.78 9.20
C ALA A 16 2.94 -2.25 9.56
N HIS A 17 2.19 -3.02 10.35
CA HIS A 17 0.91 -2.59 10.89
C HIS A 17 1.08 -1.36 11.79
N GLU A 18 2.04 -1.41 12.72
CA GLU A 18 2.38 -0.28 13.60
C GLU A 18 2.80 0.97 12.81
N ALA A 19 3.72 0.81 11.86
CA ALA A 19 4.17 1.94 11.03
C ALA A 19 3.04 2.63 10.26
N TRP A 20 2.06 1.88 9.74
CA TRP A 20 0.88 2.47 9.09
C TRP A 20 0.04 3.29 10.07
N HIS A 21 -0.18 2.76 11.27
CA HIS A 21 -0.99 3.44 12.28
C HIS A 21 -0.29 4.67 12.86
N GLU A 22 1.01 4.60 13.12
CA GLU A 22 1.82 5.72 13.59
C GLU A 22 1.82 6.86 12.56
N PHE A 23 2.17 6.55 11.30
CA PHE A 23 2.17 7.55 10.23
C PHE A 23 0.79 8.21 10.06
N ALA A 24 -0.28 7.41 10.09
CA ALA A 24 -1.64 7.92 9.96
C ALA A 24 -2.02 8.84 11.13
N ALA A 25 -1.68 8.46 12.36
CA ALA A 25 -1.93 9.26 13.55
C ALA A 25 -1.16 10.58 13.55
N GLU A 26 0.13 10.56 13.22
CA GLU A 26 0.99 11.75 13.14
C GLU A 26 0.47 12.77 12.11
N ASN A 27 -0.12 12.29 11.02
CA ASN A 27 -0.63 13.14 9.94
C ASN A 27 -2.14 13.45 10.06
N GLY A 28 -2.81 12.98 11.12
CA GLY A 28 -4.23 13.24 11.35
C GLY A 28 -5.17 12.60 10.32
N VAL A 29 -4.78 11.45 9.74
CA VAL A 29 -5.55 10.73 8.72
C VAL A 29 -5.89 9.31 9.19
N SER A 30 -6.82 8.65 8.50
CA SER A 30 -7.04 7.20 8.67
C SER A 30 -6.19 6.41 7.69
N VAL A 31 -5.81 5.18 8.06
CA VAL A 31 -5.12 4.26 7.15
C VAL A 31 -5.94 4.02 5.87
N SER A 32 -7.26 3.86 6.00
CA SER A 32 -8.14 3.70 4.83
C SER A 32 -8.15 4.94 3.93
N GLY A 33 -8.20 6.15 4.49
CA GLY A 33 -8.14 7.38 3.70
C GLY A 33 -6.79 7.55 2.98
N LEU A 34 -5.70 7.15 3.64
CA LEU A 34 -4.37 7.14 3.04
C LEU A 34 -4.28 6.15 1.88
N LEU A 35 -4.78 4.93 2.05
CA LEU A 35 -4.82 3.91 1.00
C LEU A 35 -5.68 4.36 -0.20
N GLU A 36 -6.81 5.01 0.03
CA GLU A 36 -7.66 5.56 -1.03
C GLU A 36 -6.92 6.64 -1.83
N ALA A 37 -6.31 7.62 -1.16
CA ALA A 37 -5.57 8.69 -1.80
C ALA A 37 -4.36 8.16 -2.60
N MET A 38 -3.61 7.21 -2.05
CA MET A 38 -2.51 6.55 -2.74
C MET A 38 -2.99 5.80 -3.99
N GLY A 39 -4.11 5.07 -3.88
CA GLY A 39 -4.70 4.31 -4.98
C GLY A 39 -5.08 5.20 -6.17
N VAL A 40 -5.72 6.35 -5.90
CA VAL A 40 -6.04 7.34 -6.94
C VAL A 40 -4.77 7.84 -7.63
N ARG A 41 -3.77 8.27 -6.84
CA ARG A 41 -2.51 8.79 -7.38
C ARG A 41 -1.74 7.77 -8.22
N PHE A 42 -1.73 6.50 -7.81
CA PHE A 42 -1.10 5.44 -8.60
C PHE A 42 -1.89 5.14 -9.88
N ALA A 43 -3.23 5.19 -9.84
CA ALA A 43 -4.06 4.98 -11.02
C ALA A 43 -3.89 6.09 -12.06
N GLU A 44 -3.77 7.35 -11.62
CA GLU A 44 -3.49 8.50 -12.50
C GLU A 44 -2.16 8.32 -13.22
N ARG A 45 -1.08 8.03 -12.48
CA ARG A 45 0.25 7.78 -13.06
C ARG A 45 0.27 6.63 -14.08
N LEU A 46 -0.50 5.56 -13.84
CA LEU A 46 -0.61 4.45 -14.80
C LEU A 46 -1.34 4.85 -16.09
N ARG A 47 -2.28 5.80 -16.04
CA ARG A 47 -3.03 6.27 -17.21
C ARG A 47 -2.21 7.23 -18.07
N ASP A 48 -1.44 8.10 -17.43
CA ASP A 48 -0.69 9.16 -18.12
C ASP A 48 0.55 8.63 -18.84
N GLY A 49 0.88 7.33 -18.67
CA GLY A 49 2.00 6.68 -19.32
C GLY A 49 3.35 7.27 -18.88
N GLU A 50 3.37 8.02 -17.79
CA GLU A 50 4.60 8.53 -17.21
C GLU A 50 5.51 7.34 -16.87
N ALA A 51 6.76 7.41 -17.32
CA ALA A 51 7.78 6.50 -16.85
C ALA A 51 7.76 6.54 -15.32
N ALA A 52 7.65 5.36 -14.68
CA ALA A 52 7.61 5.28 -13.23
C ALA A 52 8.74 6.16 -12.65
N ASP A 53 8.36 7.19 -11.89
CA ASP A 53 9.35 8.02 -11.22
C ASP A 53 10.22 7.11 -10.33
N ALA A 54 11.48 7.49 -10.11
CA ALA A 54 12.45 6.63 -9.41
C ALA A 54 11.96 6.18 -8.03
N GLU A 55 11.09 6.97 -7.40
CA GLU A 55 10.42 6.68 -6.14
C GLU A 55 9.41 5.53 -6.27
N LEU A 56 8.51 5.59 -7.25
CA LEU A 56 7.54 4.52 -7.52
C LEU A 56 8.23 3.20 -7.89
N ASP A 57 9.32 3.28 -8.65
CA ASP A 57 10.15 2.13 -9.01
C ASP A 57 10.81 1.50 -7.77
N ALA A 58 11.35 2.32 -6.87
CA ALA A 58 11.92 1.86 -5.61
C ALA A 58 10.85 1.21 -4.71
N LEU A 59 9.67 1.82 -4.61
CA LEU A 59 8.53 1.28 -3.86
C LEU A 59 8.08 -0.08 -4.42
N THR A 60 7.97 -0.19 -5.75
CA THR A 60 7.59 -1.44 -6.43
C THR A 60 8.60 -2.55 -6.17
N ARG A 61 9.91 -2.23 -6.19
CA ARG A 61 10.97 -3.20 -5.86
C ARG A 61 10.91 -3.65 -4.40
N ALA A 62 10.67 -2.72 -3.46
CA ALA A 62 10.51 -3.03 -2.05
C ALA A 62 9.30 -3.97 -1.82
N ALA A 63 8.15 -3.67 -2.44
CA ALA A 63 6.96 -4.51 -2.38
C ALA A 63 7.23 -5.94 -2.88
N ARG A 64 7.91 -6.08 -4.03
CA ARG A 64 8.30 -7.40 -4.58
C ARG A 64 9.18 -8.20 -3.62
N LYS A 65 10.07 -7.55 -2.88
CA LYS A 65 10.92 -8.20 -1.87
C LYS A 65 10.07 -8.73 -0.70
N VAL A 66 9.09 -7.96 -0.24
CA VAL A 66 8.16 -8.38 0.81
C VAL A 66 7.36 -9.61 0.36
N ASP A 67 6.82 -9.59 -0.86
CA ASP A 67 6.06 -10.73 -1.39
C ASP A 67 6.92 -11.99 -1.53
N ALA A 68 8.17 -11.85 -1.97
CA ALA A 68 9.09 -12.97 -2.05
C ALA A 68 9.37 -13.58 -0.66
N ALA A 69 9.54 -12.74 0.37
CA ALA A 69 9.73 -13.19 1.74
C ALA A 69 8.49 -13.92 2.29
N ARG A 70 7.28 -13.42 1.99
CA ARG A 70 6.00 -14.08 2.35
C ARG A 70 5.87 -15.44 1.68
N ARG A 71 6.11 -15.51 0.37
CA ARG A 71 6.06 -16.77 -0.40
C ARG A 71 7.06 -17.81 0.11
N ARG A 72 8.25 -17.37 0.55
CA ARG A 72 9.24 -18.26 1.15
C ARG A 72 8.75 -18.85 2.48
N ARG A 73 8.21 -18.01 3.38
CA ARG A 73 7.68 -18.45 4.68
C ARG A 73 6.50 -19.41 4.56
N SER A 74 5.63 -19.21 3.56
CA SER A 74 4.48 -20.09 3.33
C SER A 74 4.85 -21.48 2.81
N ARG A 75 6.10 -21.71 2.38
CA ARG A 75 6.58 -23.00 1.84
C ARG A 75 7.30 -23.87 2.88
N THR A 76 7.53 -23.35 4.08
CA THR A 76 8.18 -24.04 5.20
C THR A 76 7.12 -24.43 6.22
#